data_AF-A0A433EDT4-F1
#
_entry.id   AF-A0A433EDT4-F1
#
_cell.length_a   1.000
_cell.length_b   1.000
_cell.length_c   1.000
_cell.angle_alpha   90.00
_cell.angle_beta   90.00
_cell.angle_gamma   90.00
#
_symmetry.space_group_name_H-M   'P 1'
#
loop_
_entity.id
_entity.type
_entity.pdbx_description
1 polymer ?
#
loop_
_entity_poly.entity_id
_entity_poly.type
_entity_poly.pdbx_seq_one_letter_code
_entity_poly.pdbx_strand_id
1 'polypeptide(L)'
;MSSNDAKNILWFVTVPLGIIAIGLVTLSVMRYMKKPEKVIKKFEWLRTFYIWIGALAILGGTWAFFLPIAINSGFNKDDDGPVLRQLLIYTVGGILGVITLGETHRKNNLEKDKSDQDHTRQVHAERRSRYTKAIEHLFNENISIRLGGVYTLAGLADEWLSDEKTLRNKKKRRKETQNIINNLCAYIRSPFDLASRAEVLSQDQTPENYEGGAQQFVKDQAKFREEKELRLIILDAIKTRLSGGTEKLIEGPWSNFDYDFSNARFFYPVNFANSYFSASSDFSQTIFTQDAGFFNSRFTQNADFLNARFTQHTNFRATTFNIANFSWTTFTQKADFRNTIFTRRAGFSNATFTEGTDFSKAKFNGDADFSDAIFQNADFLEVIFDQNAGFLKTSFTGRVSLFNATFTQNANFVWATFTGDADFSKAKFIRNANFVWATFTGDADFSKAKFIRNANFARTTFTEKPIFERALGDKTCKARFSCKADPEDYNFKVSHNSPYKIETKEQEHNGIKFVIPEGAELFDPDEPSEQDNNDDN
;
A
#
# COMPACT_ATOMS: atom_id res chain seq x y z
N MET A 1 -64.69 -47.98 -44.04
CA MET A 1 -64.88 -46.69 -43.35
C MET A 1 -65.49 -45.73 -44.35
N SER A 2 -66.58 -45.05 -43.98
CA SER A 2 -67.23 -44.09 -44.87
C SER A 2 -66.39 -42.81 -44.97
N SER A 3 -66.56 -42.02 -46.03
CA SER A 3 -65.85 -40.74 -46.25
C SER A 3 -65.95 -39.76 -45.06
N ASN A 4 -67.01 -39.88 -44.23
CA ASN A 4 -67.18 -39.07 -43.03
C ASN A 4 -66.28 -39.49 -41.85
N ASP A 5 -65.87 -40.76 -41.78
CA ASP A 5 -64.99 -41.23 -40.69
C ASP A 5 -63.55 -40.73 -40.90
N ALA A 6 -63.11 -40.63 -42.16
CA ALA A 6 -61.77 -40.13 -42.51
C ALA A 6 -61.61 -38.62 -42.29
N LYS A 7 -62.65 -37.82 -42.60
CA LYS A 7 -62.65 -36.37 -42.32
C LYS A 7 -62.65 -36.06 -40.82
N ASN A 8 -63.39 -36.84 -40.03
CA ASN A 8 -63.39 -36.66 -38.57
C ASN A 8 -62.03 -37.01 -37.96
N ILE A 9 -61.37 -38.08 -38.41
CA ILE A 9 -60.02 -38.43 -37.94
C ILE A 9 -58.99 -37.36 -38.35
N LEU A 10 -59.05 -36.84 -39.57
CA LEU A 10 -58.15 -35.77 -40.03
C LEU A 10 -58.34 -34.48 -39.21
N TRP A 11 -59.57 -34.13 -38.88
CA TRP A 11 -59.88 -32.96 -38.05
C TRP A 11 -59.41 -33.13 -36.60
N PHE A 12 -59.60 -34.32 -36.00
CA PHE A 12 -59.13 -34.65 -34.66
C PHE A 12 -57.60 -34.69 -34.52
N VAL A 13 -56.85 -34.90 -35.62
CA VAL A 13 -55.38 -34.93 -35.60
C VAL A 13 -54.77 -33.57 -35.95
N THR A 14 -55.34 -32.85 -36.92
CA THR A 14 -54.77 -31.58 -37.42
C THR A 14 -55.02 -30.39 -36.49
N VAL A 15 -56.17 -30.33 -35.81
CA VAL A 15 -56.51 -29.24 -34.90
C VAL A 15 -55.61 -29.22 -33.65
N PRO A 16 -55.36 -30.35 -32.93
CA PRO A 16 -54.44 -30.34 -31.79
C PRO A 16 -53.00 -30.04 -32.18
N LEU A 17 -52.54 -30.51 -33.35
CA LEU A 17 -51.19 -30.22 -33.86
C LEU A 17 -51.02 -28.73 -34.18
N GLY A 18 -52.04 -28.09 -34.75
CA GLY A 18 -52.05 -26.63 -34.98
C GLY A 18 -52.00 -25.83 -33.67
N ILE A 19 -52.75 -26.25 -32.66
CA ILE A 19 -52.75 -25.60 -31.33
C ILE A 19 -51.40 -25.77 -30.63
N ILE A 20 -50.79 -26.95 -30.72
CA ILE A 20 -49.45 -27.20 -30.16
C ILE A 20 -48.39 -26.35 -30.88
N ALA A 21 -48.46 -26.24 -32.21
CA ALA A 21 -47.54 -25.42 -32.98
C ALA A 21 -47.67 -23.93 -32.62
N ILE A 22 -48.89 -23.39 -32.53
CA ILE A 22 -49.14 -22.01 -32.11
C ILE A 22 -48.68 -21.77 -30.67
N GLY A 23 -48.91 -22.72 -29.76
CA GLY A 23 -48.43 -22.68 -28.38
C GLY A 23 -46.91 -22.65 -28.27
N LEU A 24 -46.20 -23.45 -29.08
CA LEU A 24 -44.74 -23.47 -29.13
C LEU A 24 -44.17 -22.17 -29.71
N VAL A 25 -44.81 -21.60 -30.75
CA VAL A 25 -44.41 -20.31 -31.34
C VAL A 25 -44.61 -19.17 -30.33
N THR A 26 -45.78 -19.10 -29.67
CA THR A 26 -46.02 -18.08 -28.62
C THR A 26 -45.08 -18.22 -27.43
N LEU A 27 -44.76 -19.45 -26.98
CA LEU A 27 -43.78 -19.67 -25.91
C LEU A 27 -42.36 -19.25 -26.31
N SER A 28 -42.00 -19.42 -27.59
CA SER A 28 -40.70 -18.98 -28.14
C SER A 28 -40.59 -17.45 -28.21
N VAL A 29 -41.67 -16.77 -28.61
CA VAL A 29 -41.74 -15.30 -28.70
C VAL A 29 -41.73 -14.67 -27.30
N MET A 30 -42.48 -15.23 -26.33
CA MET A 30 -42.46 -14.76 -24.94
C MET A 30 -41.09 -14.92 -24.27
N ARG A 31 -40.32 -15.96 -24.62
CA ARG A 31 -38.95 -16.15 -24.14
C ARG A 31 -37.95 -15.18 -24.78
N TYR A 32 -38.14 -14.81 -26.04
CA TYR A 32 -37.28 -13.83 -26.73
C TYR A 32 -37.41 -12.41 -26.13
N MET A 33 -38.58 -12.07 -25.57
CA MET A 33 -38.81 -10.77 -24.93
C MET A 33 -38.22 -10.63 -23.51
N LYS A 34 -37.83 -11.73 -22.83
CA LYS A 34 -37.12 -11.68 -21.53
C LYS A 34 -35.63 -11.92 -21.74
N LYS A 35 -34.82 -10.85 -21.71
CA LYS A 35 -33.34 -10.91 -21.79
C LYS A 35 -32.72 -11.72 -20.65
N PRO A 36 -31.73 -12.59 -20.94
CA PRO A 36 -30.62 -12.78 -20.00
C PRO A 36 -29.23 -12.93 -20.66
N GLU A 37 -28.22 -12.81 -19.80
CA GLU A 37 -26.81 -12.60 -20.10
C GLU A 37 -26.08 -13.79 -20.74
N LYS A 38 -24.94 -13.47 -21.37
CA LYS A 38 -24.20 -14.22 -22.41
C LYS A 38 -23.83 -15.68 -22.11
N VAL A 39 -23.98 -16.18 -20.88
CA VAL A 39 -23.64 -17.57 -20.51
C VAL A 39 -24.79 -18.54 -20.79
N ILE A 40 -26.05 -18.07 -20.80
CA ILE A 40 -27.22 -18.93 -21.02
C ILE A 40 -27.45 -19.22 -22.53
N LYS A 41 -26.96 -18.36 -23.44
CA LYS A 41 -27.12 -18.53 -24.90
C LYS A 41 -26.59 -19.86 -25.44
N LYS A 42 -25.50 -20.40 -24.87
CA LYS A 42 -24.88 -21.65 -25.36
C LYS A 42 -25.73 -22.88 -25.04
N PHE A 43 -26.44 -22.88 -23.90
CA PHE A 43 -27.34 -23.97 -23.50
C PHE A 43 -28.74 -23.82 -24.10
N GLU A 44 -29.26 -22.60 -24.22
CA GLU A 44 -30.58 -22.34 -24.81
C GLU A 44 -30.61 -22.59 -26.32
N TRP A 45 -29.55 -22.24 -27.06
CA TRP A 45 -29.47 -22.58 -28.48
C TRP A 45 -29.44 -24.09 -28.68
N LEU A 46 -28.64 -24.81 -27.88
CA LEU A 46 -28.58 -26.27 -27.93
C LEU A 46 -29.95 -26.91 -27.60
N ARG A 47 -30.63 -26.43 -26.56
CA ARG A 47 -31.93 -26.97 -26.13
C ARG A 47 -33.03 -26.70 -27.16
N THR A 48 -33.06 -25.49 -27.74
CA THR A 48 -34.01 -25.13 -28.79
C THR A 48 -33.73 -25.92 -30.07
N PHE A 49 -32.46 -26.14 -30.41
CA PHE A 49 -32.03 -26.97 -31.55
C PHE A 49 -32.49 -28.42 -31.40
N TYR A 50 -32.30 -29.06 -30.24
CA TYR A 50 -32.77 -30.43 -30.01
C TYR A 50 -34.30 -30.56 -29.94
N ILE A 51 -35.01 -29.53 -29.46
CA ILE A 51 -36.48 -29.48 -29.52
C ILE A 51 -36.96 -29.44 -30.98
N TRP A 52 -36.31 -28.66 -31.84
CA TRP A 52 -36.62 -28.63 -33.28
C TRP A 52 -36.29 -29.95 -33.98
N ILE A 53 -35.16 -30.60 -33.63
CA ILE A 53 -34.84 -31.95 -34.14
C ILE A 53 -35.88 -32.96 -33.67
N GLY A 54 -36.30 -32.92 -32.40
CA GLY A 54 -37.34 -33.80 -31.87
C GLY A 54 -38.69 -33.59 -32.55
N ALA A 55 -39.11 -32.34 -32.74
CA ALA A 55 -40.34 -31.99 -33.45
C ALA A 55 -40.30 -32.43 -34.92
N LEU A 56 -39.16 -32.28 -35.60
CA LEU A 56 -38.96 -32.74 -36.98
C LEU A 56 -38.91 -34.26 -37.10
N ALA A 57 -38.34 -34.97 -36.12
CA ALA A 57 -38.35 -36.43 -36.06
C ALA A 57 -39.76 -36.97 -35.82
N ILE A 58 -40.54 -36.33 -34.94
CA ILE A 58 -41.95 -36.67 -34.73
C ILE A 58 -42.75 -36.39 -35.99
N LEU A 59 -42.65 -35.20 -36.59
CA LEU A 59 -43.34 -34.86 -37.85
C LEU A 59 -42.95 -35.80 -39.00
N GLY A 60 -41.66 -36.10 -39.15
CA GLY A 60 -41.15 -37.03 -40.16
C GLY A 60 -41.60 -38.48 -39.92
N GLY A 61 -41.61 -38.95 -38.67
CA GLY A 61 -42.13 -40.27 -38.30
C GLY A 61 -43.65 -40.37 -38.48
N THR A 62 -44.38 -39.30 -38.13
CA THR A 62 -45.84 -39.20 -38.35
C THR A 62 -46.13 -39.25 -39.85
N TRP A 63 -45.39 -38.48 -40.66
CA TRP A 63 -45.51 -38.54 -42.12
C TRP A 63 -45.10 -39.90 -42.68
N ALA A 64 -44.01 -40.53 -42.23
CA ALA A 64 -43.63 -41.87 -42.71
C ALA A 64 -44.68 -42.95 -42.40
N PHE A 65 -45.42 -42.81 -41.30
CA PHE A 65 -46.46 -43.76 -40.89
C PHE A 65 -47.82 -43.49 -41.58
N PHE A 66 -48.18 -42.22 -41.81
CA PHE A 66 -49.45 -41.84 -42.45
C PHE A 66 -49.36 -41.66 -43.97
N LEU A 67 -48.18 -41.45 -44.55
CA LEU A 67 -47.97 -41.33 -45.99
C LEU A 67 -48.40 -42.60 -46.75
N PRO A 68 -48.13 -43.84 -46.30
CA PRO A 68 -48.68 -45.04 -46.94
C PRO A 68 -50.22 -45.11 -46.85
N ILE A 69 -50.80 -44.55 -45.78
CA ILE A 69 -52.26 -44.55 -45.56
C ILE A 69 -52.94 -43.48 -46.44
N ALA A 70 -52.33 -42.30 -46.58
CA ALA A 70 -52.80 -41.22 -47.45
C ALA A 70 -52.59 -41.54 -48.95
N ILE A 71 -51.51 -42.26 -49.29
CA ILE A 71 -51.23 -42.73 -50.65
C ILE A 71 -52.23 -43.83 -51.08
N ASN A 72 -52.75 -44.61 -50.12
CA ASN A 72 -53.72 -45.67 -50.39
C ASN A 72 -55.20 -45.19 -50.38
N SER A 73 -55.42 -43.90 -50.12
CA SER A 73 -56.73 -43.24 -50.30
C SER A 73 -56.73 -42.39 -51.57
N GLY A 74 -56.91 -43.05 -52.72
CA GLY A 74 -57.43 -42.45 -53.97
C GLY A 74 -56.60 -41.34 -54.62
N PHE A 75 -55.52 -41.69 -55.32
CA PHE A 75 -54.93 -40.81 -56.34
C PHE A 75 -55.84 -40.74 -57.57
N ASN A 76 -56.77 -39.79 -57.57
CA ASN A 76 -57.45 -39.35 -58.79
C ASN A 76 -56.53 -38.46 -59.63
N LYS A 77 -56.85 -38.41 -60.93
CA LYS A 77 -55.92 -38.11 -62.02
C LYS A 77 -55.54 -36.64 -62.24
N ASP A 78 -55.77 -35.74 -61.28
CA ASP A 78 -55.54 -34.29 -61.50
C ASP A 78 -54.78 -33.51 -60.40
N ASP A 79 -54.16 -34.12 -59.38
CA ASP A 79 -53.52 -33.32 -58.30
C ASP A 79 -52.03 -33.63 -57.98
N ASP A 80 -51.21 -32.56 -58.01
CA ASP A 80 -50.04 -32.16 -57.19
C ASP A 80 -48.94 -33.16 -56.76
N GLY A 81 -48.88 -34.37 -57.33
CA GLY A 81 -47.78 -35.33 -57.07
C GLY A 81 -46.34 -34.80 -57.28
N PRO A 82 -46.06 -34.03 -58.35
CA PRO A 82 -44.75 -33.41 -58.53
C PRO A 82 -44.43 -32.33 -57.50
N VAL A 83 -45.44 -31.54 -57.10
CA VAL A 83 -45.32 -30.44 -56.13
C VAL A 83 -45.01 -30.98 -54.73
N LEU A 84 -45.70 -32.05 -54.32
CA LEU A 84 -45.45 -32.75 -53.04
C LEU A 84 -44.05 -33.37 -52.97
N ARG A 85 -43.57 -33.96 -54.07
CA ARG A 85 -42.21 -34.53 -54.16
C ARG A 85 -41.14 -33.44 -54.07
N GLN A 86 -41.38 -32.28 -54.69
CA GLN A 86 -40.48 -31.13 -54.63
C GLN A 86 -40.46 -30.51 -53.22
N LEU A 87 -41.61 -30.39 -52.57
CA LEU A 87 -41.74 -29.93 -51.18
C LEU A 87 -41.00 -30.85 -50.18
N LEU A 88 -41.09 -32.17 -50.35
CA LEU A 88 -40.37 -33.13 -49.51
C LEU A 88 -38.85 -33.01 -49.69
N ILE A 89 -38.37 -32.87 -50.93
CA ILE A 89 -36.93 -32.69 -51.22
C ILE A 89 -36.43 -31.35 -50.65
N TYR A 90 -37.19 -30.26 -50.78
CA TYR A 90 -36.83 -28.97 -50.20
C TYR A 90 -36.85 -28.97 -48.68
N THR A 91 -37.81 -29.68 -48.06
CA THR A 91 -37.91 -29.77 -46.60
C THR A 91 -36.75 -30.58 -46.02
N VAL A 92 -36.44 -31.74 -46.60
CA VAL A 92 -35.31 -32.58 -46.16
C VAL A 92 -33.96 -31.90 -46.45
N GLY A 93 -33.80 -31.30 -47.63
CA GLY A 93 -32.60 -30.55 -47.99
C GLY A 93 -32.38 -29.30 -47.13
N GLY A 94 -33.46 -28.58 -46.78
CA GLY A 94 -33.42 -27.42 -45.90
C GLY A 94 -33.04 -27.78 -44.46
N ILE A 95 -33.59 -28.87 -43.91
CA ILE A 95 -33.24 -29.37 -42.57
C ILE A 95 -31.77 -29.81 -42.52
N LEU A 96 -31.30 -30.55 -43.54
CA LEU A 96 -29.90 -30.96 -43.64
C LEU A 96 -28.97 -29.75 -43.76
N GLY A 97 -29.37 -28.73 -44.53
CA GLY A 97 -28.66 -27.44 -44.63
C GLY A 97 -28.54 -26.72 -43.29
N VAL A 98 -29.60 -26.64 -42.49
CA VAL A 98 -29.58 -26.00 -41.17
C VAL A 98 -28.73 -26.78 -40.16
N ILE A 99 -28.80 -28.12 -40.16
CA ILE A 99 -27.97 -28.97 -39.28
C ILE A 99 -26.50 -28.83 -39.65
N THR A 100 -26.15 -28.92 -40.92
CA THR A 100 -24.77 -28.76 -41.40
C THR A 100 -24.21 -27.36 -41.12
N LEU A 101 -25.01 -26.31 -41.30
CA LEU A 101 -24.64 -24.93 -40.90
C LEU A 101 -24.45 -24.81 -39.39
N GLY A 102 -25.33 -25.43 -38.59
CA GLY A 102 -25.23 -25.46 -37.13
C GLY A 102 -23.98 -26.18 -36.63
N GLU A 103 -23.66 -27.34 -37.20
CA GLU A 103 -22.44 -28.09 -36.88
C GLU A 103 -21.17 -27.36 -37.34
N THR A 104 -21.19 -26.76 -38.53
CA THR A 104 -20.09 -25.95 -39.06
C THR A 104 -19.85 -24.73 -38.18
N HIS A 105 -20.90 -24.01 -37.78
CA HIS A 105 -20.78 -22.88 -36.86
C HIS A 105 -20.28 -23.31 -35.48
N ARG A 106 -20.73 -24.47 -34.96
CA ARG A 106 -20.21 -25.04 -33.70
C ARG A 106 -18.73 -25.39 -33.82
N LYS A 107 -18.33 -26.05 -34.92
CA LYS A 107 -16.94 -26.45 -35.19
C LYS A 107 -16.05 -25.22 -35.33
N ASN A 108 -16.45 -24.24 -36.12
CA ASN A 108 -15.71 -22.98 -36.30
C ASN A 108 -15.53 -22.23 -34.98
N ASN A 109 -16.57 -22.17 -34.13
CA ASN A 109 -16.44 -21.56 -32.81
C ASN A 109 -15.49 -22.33 -31.89
N LEU A 110 -15.52 -23.66 -31.93
CA LEU A 110 -14.65 -24.50 -31.12
C LEU A 110 -13.19 -24.47 -31.59
N GLU A 111 -12.96 -24.37 -32.90
CA GLU A 111 -11.65 -24.14 -33.51
C GLU A 111 -11.11 -22.75 -33.18
N LYS A 112 -11.97 -21.72 -33.20
CA LYS A 112 -11.63 -20.38 -32.76
C LYS A 112 -11.23 -20.35 -31.28
N ASP A 113 -12.03 -20.97 -30.40
CA ASP A 113 -11.75 -21.06 -28.97
C ASP A 113 -10.39 -21.78 -28.72
N LYS A 114 -10.10 -22.85 -29.47
CA LYS A 114 -8.81 -23.57 -29.40
C LYS A 114 -7.66 -22.70 -29.89
N SER A 115 -7.81 -22.04 -31.03
CA SER A 115 -6.80 -21.14 -31.61
C SER A 115 -6.47 -19.99 -30.66
N ASP A 116 -7.49 -19.35 -30.06
CA ASP A 116 -7.31 -18.28 -29.08
C ASP A 116 -6.58 -18.78 -27.81
N GLN A 117 -6.89 -20.02 -27.37
CA GLN A 117 -6.22 -20.65 -26.23
C GLN A 117 -4.76 -21.00 -26.54
N ASP A 118 -4.47 -21.51 -27.73
CA ASP A 118 -3.11 -21.87 -28.14
C ASP A 118 -2.26 -20.61 -28.39
N HIS A 119 -2.83 -19.57 -28.99
CA HIS A 119 -2.18 -18.26 -29.10
C HIS A 119 -1.82 -17.71 -27.71
N THR A 120 -2.74 -17.77 -26.75
CA THR A 120 -2.49 -17.36 -25.35
C THR A 120 -1.35 -18.16 -24.73
N ARG A 121 -1.33 -19.49 -24.93
CA ARG A 121 -0.25 -20.36 -24.43
C ARG A 121 1.09 -20.00 -25.06
N GLN A 122 1.12 -19.70 -26.35
CA GLN A 122 2.32 -19.32 -27.08
C GLN A 122 2.87 -17.99 -26.56
N VAL A 123 2.04 -16.96 -26.42
CA VAL A 123 2.44 -15.65 -25.85
C VAL A 123 3.01 -15.81 -24.45
N HIS A 124 2.38 -16.63 -23.60
CA HIS A 124 2.90 -16.90 -22.26
C HIS A 124 4.21 -17.69 -22.26
N ALA A 125 4.39 -18.64 -23.19
CA ALA A 125 5.64 -19.38 -23.34
C ALA A 125 6.78 -18.46 -23.81
N GLU A 126 6.51 -17.59 -24.78
CA GLU A 126 7.46 -16.61 -25.29
C GLU A 126 7.90 -15.63 -24.19
N ARG A 127 6.96 -15.07 -23.42
CA ARG A 127 7.30 -14.20 -22.29
C ARG A 127 8.12 -14.89 -21.21
N ARG A 128 7.82 -16.16 -20.89
CA ARG A 128 8.63 -16.94 -19.95
C ARG A 128 10.05 -17.16 -20.48
N SER A 129 10.19 -17.42 -21.78
CA SER A 129 11.50 -17.52 -22.43
C SER A 129 12.28 -16.19 -22.33
N ARG A 130 11.64 -15.07 -22.68
CA ARG A 130 12.24 -13.72 -22.54
C ARG A 130 12.61 -13.41 -21.08
N TYR A 131 11.77 -13.80 -20.13
CA TYR A 131 12.04 -13.64 -18.70
C TYR A 131 13.27 -14.44 -18.28
N THR A 132 13.36 -15.73 -18.60
CA THR A 132 14.53 -16.56 -18.28
C THR A 132 15.80 -15.97 -18.89
N LYS A 133 15.76 -15.54 -20.16
CA LYS A 133 16.90 -14.90 -20.81
C LYS A 133 17.31 -13.58 -20.15
N ALA A 134 16.34 -12.77 -19.74
CA ALA A 134 16.61 -11.50 -19.09
C ALA A 134 17.23 -11.69 -17.69
N ILE A 135 16.84 -12.74 -16.96
CA ILE A 135 17.51 -13.14 -15.72
C ILE A 135 18.95 -13.59 -16.00
N GLU A 136 19.20 -14.44 -17.01
CA GLU A 136 20.57 -14.81 -17.40
C GLU A 136 21.42 -13.57 -17.74
N HIS A 137 20.84 -12.60 -18.44
CA HIS A 137 21.50 -11.36 -18.78
C HIS A 137 21.84 -10.51 -17.55
N LEU A 138 20.93 -10.43 -16.57
CA LEU A 138 21.11 -9.63 -15.35
C LEU A 138 22.35 -10.07 -14.54
N PHE A 139 22.72 -11.35 -14.60
CA PHE A 139 23.89 -11.90 -13.92
C PHE A 139 25.10 -12.11 -14.84
N ASN A 140 25.10 -11.51 -16.04
CA ASN A 140 26.21 -11.61 -16.97
C ASN A 140 27.42 -10.77 -16.51
N GLU A 141 28.65 -11.14 -16.89
CA GLU A 141 29.85 -10.35 -16.57
C GLU A 141 29.90 -9.01 -17.32
N ASN A 142 29.32 -8.95 -18.53
CA ASN A 142 29.29 -7.75 -19.36
C ASN A 142 28.17 -6.80 -18.92
N ILE A 143 28.54 -5.58 -18.51
CA ILE A 143 27.59 -4.56 -18.06
C ILE A 143 26.51 -4.21 -19.10
N SER A 144 26.84 -4.12 -20.39
CA SER A 144 25.87 -3.82 -21.43
C SER A 144 24.80 -4.91 -21.56
N ILE A 145 25.20 -6.18 -21.36
CA ILE A 145 24.26 -7.31 -21.33
C ILE A 145 23.39 -7.24 -20.07
N ARG A 146 23.97 -6.93 -18.90
CA ARG A 146 23.23 -6.75 -17.64
C ARG A 146 22.17 -5.66 -17.74
N LEU A 147 22.53 -4.51 -18.32
CA LEU A 147 21.60 -3.40 -18.57
C LEU A 147 20.44 -3.84 -19.46
N GLY A 148 20.72 -4.56 -20.56
CA GLY A 148 19.69 -5.15 -21.40
C GLY A 148 18.76 -6.09 -20.63
N GLY A 149 19.29 -6.86 -19.68
CA GLY A 149 18.52 -7.68 -18.75
C GLY A 149 17.54 -6.87 -17.89
N VAL A 150 18.01 -5.79 -17.27
CA VAL A 150 17.18 -4.90 -16.42
C VAL A 150 16.02 -4.29 -17.23
N TYR A 151 16.30 -3.70 -18.39
CA TYR A 151 15.26 -3.09 -19.23
C TYR A 151 14.25 -4.13 -19.74
N THR A 152 14.72 -5.33 -20.10
CA THR A 152 13.84 -6.42 -20.53
C THR A 152 12.93 -6.89 -19.40
N LEU A 153 13.46 -7.05 -18.19
CA LEU A 153 12.66 -7.41 -17.01
C LEU A 153 11.60 -6.35 -16.70
N ALA A 154 12.00 -5.08 -16.62
CA ALA A 154 11.08 -3.99 -16.33
C ALA A 154 9.98 -3.87 -17.40
N GLY A 155 10.34 -3.99 -18.69
CA GLY A 155 9.37 -4.01 -19.79
C GLY A 155 8.42 -5.21 -19.73
N LEU A 156 8.93 -6.41 -19.43
CA LEU A 156 8.10 -7.62 -19.26
C LEU A 156 7.11 -7.48 -18.10
N ALA A 157 7.49 -6.83 -17.01
CA ALA A 157 6.58 -6.54 -15.90
C ALA A 157 5.43 -5.62 -16.35
N ASP A 158 5.73 -4.58 -17.12
CA ASP A 158 4.72 -3.67 -17.68
C ASP A 158 3.81 -4.39 -18.71
N GLU A 159 4.37 -5.26 -19.55
CA GLU A 159 3.63 -6.12 -20.48
C GLU A 159 2.68 -7.07 -19.74
N TRP A 160 3.15 -7.74 -18.68
CA TRP A 160 2.31 -8.63 -17.88
C TRP A 160 1.17 -7.87 -17.21
N LEU A 161 1.42 -6.65 -16.73
CA LEU A 161 0.41 -5.86 -16.05
C LEU A 161 -0.71 -5.39 -16.99
N SER A 162 -0.34 -4.98 -18.21
CA SER A 162 -1.24 -4.45 -19.25
C SER A 162 -1.96 -5.51 -20.10
N ASP A 163 -1.60 -6.79 -19.96
CA ASP A 163 -2.15 -7.88 -20.78
C ASP A 163 -3.57 -8.34 -20.39
N GLU A 164 -4.55 -7.48 -20.62
CA GLU A 164 -5.95 -7.82 -20.35
C GLU A 164 -6.54 -8.81 -21.34
N LYS A 165 -5.92 -8.92 -22.53
CA LYS A 165 -6.41 -9.71 -23.65
C LYS A 165 -6.11 -11.19 -23.47
N THR A 166 -4.85 -11.54 -23.23
CA THR A 166 -4.44 -12.95 -23.14
C THR A 166 -4.50 -13.47 -21.71
N LEU A 167 -4.38 -12.61 -20.69
CA LEU A 167 -4.51 -13.00 -19.28
C LEU A 167 -5.53 -12.14 -18.51
N ARG A 168 -6.83 -12.46 -18.66
CA ARG A 168 -7.92 -11.74 -17.95
C ARG A 168 -7.82 -11.76 -16.43
N ASN A 169 -7.14 -12.75 -15.84
CA ASN A 169 -7.02 -12.87 -14.39
C ASN A 169 -5.98 -11.87 -13.83
N LYS A 170 -6.45 -10.74 -13.28
CA LYS A 170 -5.63 -9.70 -12.64
C LYS A 170 -4.68 -10.26 -11.58
N LYS A 171 -5.09 -11.26 -10.79
CA LYS A 171 -4.25 -11.90 -9.76
C LYS A 171 -3.05 -12.61 -10.38
N LYS A 172 -3.23 -13.31 -11.52
CA LYS A 172 -2.13 -13.95 -12.24
C LYS A 172 -1.18 -12.93 -12.87
N ARG A 173 -1.69 -11.88 -13.52
CA ARG A 173 -0.86 -10.78 -14.07
C ARG A 173 0.03 -10.16 -12.99
N ARG A 174 -0.57 -9.86 -11.84
CA ARG A 174 0.15 -9.31 -10.69
C ARG A 174 1.17 -10.30 -10.11
N LYS A 175 0.87 -11.60 -10.08
CA LYS A 175 1.83 -12.61 -9.64
C LYS A 175 3.09 -12.61 -10.52
N GLU A 176 2.94 -12.61 -11.84
CA GLU A 176 4.09 -12.58 -12.75
C GLU A 176 4.89 -11.26 -12.62
N THR A 177 4.20 -10.14 -12.44
CA THR A 177 4.84 -8.83 -12.21
C THR A 177 5.62 -8.82 -10.89
N GLN A 178 5.02 -9.32 -9.79
CA GLN A 178 5.67 -9.41 -8.48
C GLN A 178 6.91 -10.32 -8.55
N ASN A 179 6.86 -11.43 -9.30
CA ASN A 179 8.04 -12.29 -9.47
C ASN A 179 9.21 -11.50 -10.10
N ILE A 180 8.94 -10.66 -11.10
CA ILE A 180 9.98 -9.82 -11.72
C ILE A 180 10.54 -8.80 -10.72
N ILE A 181 9.66 -8.09 -10.00
CA ILE A 181 10.06 -7.12 -8.96
C ILE A 181 10.91 -7.80 -7.88
N ASN A 182 10.54 -9.00 -7.45
CA ASN A 182 11.30 -9.78 -6.47
C ASN A 182 12.72 -10.09 -6.96
N ASN A 183 12.91 -10.39 -8.26
CA ASN A 183 14.25 -10.64 -8.81
C ASN A 183 15.09 -9.36 -8.91
N LEU A 184 14.46 -8.23 -9.27
CA LEU A 184 15.13 -6.92 -9.25
C LEU A 184 15.58 -6.55 -7.82
N CYS A 185 14.72 -6.75 -6.83
CA CYS A 185 15.03 -6.54 -5.42
C CYS A 185 16.10 -7.52 -4.92
N ALA A 186 16.02 -8.80 -5.31
CA ALA A 186 17.03 -9.81 -4.98
C ALA A 186 18.41 -9.46 -5.55
N TYR A 187 18.46 -8.86 -6.75
CA TYR A 187 19.71 -8.35 -7.32
C TYR A 187 20.28 -7.20 -6.48
N ILE A 188 19.46 -6.24 -6.06
CA ILE A 188 19.88 -5.15 -5.17
C ILE A 188 20.39 -5.69 -3.82
N ARG A 189 19.74 -6.74 -3.29
CA ARG A 189 20.15 -7.42 -2.06
C ARG A 189 21.39 -8.31 -2.23
N SER A 190 21.80 -8.61 -3.46
CA SER A 190 22.91 -9.52 -3.70
C SER A 190 24.22 -8.96 -3.14
N PRO A 191 25.07 -9.80 -2.50
CA PRO A 191 26.37 -9.38 -1.99
C PRO A 191 27.27 -8.78 -3.07
N PHE A 192 28.03 -7.76 -2.70
CA PHE A 192 29.06 -7.17 -3.56
C PHE A 192 30.28 -6.82 -2.71
N ASP A 193 31.36 -7.57 -2.86
CA ASP A 193 32.52 -7.52 -1.94
C ASP A 193 33.16 -6.12 -1.86
N LEU A 194 33.22 -5.42 -2.99
CA LEU A 194 33.79 -4.08 -3.10
C LEU A 194 32.91 -2.99 -2.44
N ALA A 195 31.65 -3.30 -2.10
CA ALA A 195 30.78 -2.34 -1.41
C ALA A 195 31.41 -1.87 -0.09
N SER A 196 32.07 -2.76 0.64
CA SER A 196 32.77 -2.45 1.90
C SER A 196 33.84 -1.36 1.73
N ARG A 197 34.43 -1.25 0.54
CA ARG A 197 35.50 -0.31 0.16
C ARG A 197 34.97 0.92 -0.59
N ALA A 198 33.66 1.20 -0.53
CA ALA A 198 33.00 2.23 -1.34
C ALA A 198 33.61 3.63 -1.19
N GLU A 199 33.99 4.03 0.02
CA GLU A 199 34.59 5.34 0.29
C GLU A 199 35.94 5.48 -0.42
N VAL A 200 36.80 4.47 -0.30
CA VAL A 200 38.13 4.41 -0.95
C VAL A 200 37.98 4.37 -2.48
N LEU A 201 37.06 3.56 -2.99
CA LEU A 201 36.84 3.39 -4.43
C LEU A 201 36.17 4.62 -5.09
N SER A 202 35.61 5.53 -4.29
CA SER A 202 35.03 6.79 -4.77
C SER A 202 36.07 7.91 -4.93
N GLN A 203 37.32 7.70 -4.53
CA GLN A 203 38.40 8.69 -4.64
C GLN A 203 39.00 8.72 -6.05
N ASP A 204 39.47 9.90 -6.47
CA ASP A 204 40.10 10.10 -7.79
C ASP A 204 41.54 9.56 -7.86
N GLN A 205 42.24 9.51 -6.73
CA GLN A 205 43.63 9.07 -6.65
C GLN A 205 43.73 7.68 -6.02
N THR A 206 44.72 6.91 -6.47
CA THR A 206 45.02 5.60 -5.88
C THR A 206 45.63 5.79 -4.49
N PRO A 207 45.09 5.14 -3.44
CA PRO A 207 45.73 5.12 -2.13
C PRO A 207 47.10 4.43 -2.17
N GLU A 208 48.10 4.98 -1.47
CA GLU A 208 49.47 4.44 -1.46
C GLU A 208 49.54 2.95 -1.07
N ASN A 209 48.66 2.52 -0.16
CA ASN A 209 48.62 1.15 0.37
C ASN A 209 47.43 0.33 -0.15
N TYR A 210 46.94 0.60 -1.36
CA TYR A 210 45.87 -0.21 -1.94
C TYR A 210 46.36 -1.64 -2.25
N GLU A 211 45.64 -2.63 -1.75
CA GLU A 211 45.95 -4.04 -1.97
C GLU A 211 45.94 -4.38 -3.48
N GLY A 212 47.07 -4.88 -3.99
CA GLY A 212 47.25 -5.15 -5.43
C GLY A 212 47.72 -3.93 -6.26
N GLY A 213 47.97 -2.78 -5.62
CA GLY A 213 48.54 -1.59 -6.25
C GLY A 213 47.58 -0.85 -7.20
N ALA A 214 48.11 0.14 -7.91
CA ALA A 214 47.32 1.05 -8.75
C ALA A 214 46.54 0.35 -9.87
N GLN A 215 47.11 -0.70 -10.47
CA GLN A 215 46.41 -1.44 -11.53
C GLN A 215 45.18 -2.18 -11.01
N GLN A 216 45.26 -2.76 -9.80
CA GLN A 216 44.13 -3.43 -9.17
C GLN A 216 43.07 -2.42 -8.73
N PHE A 217 43.50 -1.27 -8.18
CA PHE A 217 42.61 -0.17 -7.83
C PHE A 217 41.75 0.29 -9.01
N VAL A 218 42.35 0.50 -10.19
CA VAL A 218 41.61 0.92 -11.39
C VAL A 218 40.59 -0.15 -11.82
N LYS A 219 40.92 -1.44 -11.73
CA LYS A 219 39.99 -2.53 -12.03
C LYS A 219 38.83 -2.59 -11.05
N ASP A 220 39.12 -2.52 -9.75
CA ASP A 220 38.10 -2.56 -8.70
C ASP A 220 37.21 -1.33 -8.76
N GLN A 221 37.78 -0.17 -9.05
CA GLN A 221 37.02 1.06 -9.25
C GLN A 221 36.09 0.95 -10.46
N ALA A 222 36.54 0.39 -11.60
CA ALA A 222 35.67 0.16 -12.76
C ALA A 222 34.50 -0.78 -12.41
N LYS A 223 34.79 -1.93 -11.80
CA LYS A 223 33.77 -2.90 -11.36
C LYS A 223 32.78 -2.29 -10.36
N PHE A 224 33.27 -1.45 -9.44
CA PHE A 224 32.45 -0.72 -8.49
C PHE A 224 31.53 0.29 -9.16
N ARG A 225 32.02 1.07 -10.13
CA ARG A 225 31.20 2.02 -10.89
C ARG A 225 30.10 1.31 -11.68
N GLU A 226 30.44 0.22 -12.37
CA GLU A 226 29.47 -0.57 -13.14
C GLU A 226 28.35 -1.15 -12.24
N GLU A 227 28.71 -1.74 -11.10
CA GLU A 227 27.72 -2.31 -10.18
C GLU A 227 26.83 -1.21 -9.55
N LYS A 228 27.44 -0.07 -9.18
CA LYS A 228 26.70 1.11 -8.71
C LYS A 228 25.69 1.58 -9.76
N GLU A 229 26.12 1.76 -11.00
CA GLU A 229 25.27 2.23 -12.10
C GLU A 229 24.11 1.28 -12.35
N LEU A 230 24.38 -0.02 -12.40
CA LEU A 230 23.36 -1.03 -12.64
C LEU A 230 22.27 -1.03 -11.55
N ARG A 231 22.65 -0.99 -10.27
CA ARG A 231 21.68 -0.97 -9.17
C ARG A 231 20.91 0.35 -9.09
N LEU A 232 21.55 1.47 -9.45
CA LEU A 232 20.86 2.76 -9.59
C LEU A 232 19.81 2.70 -10.70
N ILE A 233 20.11 2.06 -11.84
CA ILE A 233 19.15 1.90 -12.94
C ILE A 233 17.98 1.01 -12.53
N ILE A 234 18.20 -0.04 -11.74
CA ILE A 234 17.11 -0.84 -11.18
C ILE A 234 16.23 0.01 -10.26
N LEU A 235 16.83 0.79 -9.34
CA LEU A 235 16.09 1.67 -8.45
C LEU A 235 15.30 2.73 -9.21
N ASP A 236 15.89 3.33 -10.25
CA ASP A 236 15.24 4.33 -11.08
C ASP A 236 14.06 3.73 -11.87
N ALA A 237 14.22 2.53 -12.40
CA ALA A 237 13.15 1.79 -13.05
C ALA A 237 11.97 1.51 -12.09
N ILE A 238 12.26 1.17 -10.83
CA ILE A 238 11.24 1.01 -9.79
C ILE A 238 10.58 2.35 -9.46
N LYS A 239 11.39 3.37 -9.12
CA LYS A 239 10.93 4.71 -8.71
C LYS A 239 10.03 5.36 -9.75
N THR A 240 10.42 5.31 -11.02
CA THR A 240 9.65 5.88 -12.13
C THR A 240 8.24 5.28 -12.20
N ARG A 241 8.10 4.01 -11.85
CA ARG A 241 6.82 3.29 -11.86
C ARG A 241 6.05 3.37 -10.54
N LEU A 242 6.68 3.89 -9.49
CA LEU A 242 6.05 4.24 -8.20
C LEU A 242 5.42 5.63 -8.21
N SER A 243 5.93 6.57 -9.02
CA SER A 243 5.53 7.99 -8.98
C SER A 243 4.53 8.43 -10.06
N GLY A 244 4.10 7.51 -10.94
CA GLY A 244 3.12 7.79 -12.00
C GLY A 244 3.56 8.83 -13.04
N GLY A 245 4.79 9.35 -12.97
CA GLY A 245 5.38 10.29 -13.93
C GLY A 245 4.88 11.74 -13.83
N THR A 246 4.23 12.16 -12.74
CA THR A 246 3.70 13.53 -12.58
C THR A 246 4.28 14.24 -11.36
N GLU A 247 4.22 15.58 -11.34
CA GLU A 247 4.60 16.38 -10.16
C GLU A 247 3.69 16.13 -8.93
N LYS A 248 2.45 15.66 -9.17
CA LYS A 248 1.53 15.28 -8.09
C LYS A 248 1.85 13.87 -7.60
N LEU A 249 1.80 13.67 -6.29
CA LEU A 249 1.96 12.35 -5.66
C LEU A 249 0.75 11.47 -5.99
N ILE A 250 0.85 10.68 -7.06
CA ILE A 250 -0.17 9.75 -7.55
C ILE A 250 0.32 8.31 -7.50
N GLU A 251 -0.63 7.39 -7.36
CA GLU A 251 -0.35 5.95 -7.41
C GLU A 251 0.12 5.56 -8.83
N GLY A 252 1.34 5.04 -8.93
CA GLY A 252 1.93 4.53 -10.15
C GLY A 252 1.56 3.06 -10.44
N PRO A 253 1.86 2.56 -11.65
CA PRO A 253 1.55 1.19 -12.04
C PRO A 253 2.18 0.14 -11.14
N TRP A 254 3.33 0.45 -10.51
CA TRP A 254 4.04 -0.47 -9.63
C TRP A 254 3.82 -0.17 -8.13
N SER A 255 2.98 0.79 -7.77
CA SER A 255 2.75 1.17 -6.37
C SER A 255 2.21 0.02 -5.53
N ASN A 256 1.32 -0.78 -6.10
CA ASN A 256 0.65 -1.86 -5.39
C ASN A 256 1.42 -3.18 -5.52
N PHE A 257 2.73 -3.19 -5.28
CA PHE A 257 3.55 -4.41 -5.21
C PHE A 257 4.46 -4.35 -3.99
N ASP A 258 4.76 -5.52 -3.43
CA ASP A 258 5.63 -5.60 -2.27
C ASP A 258 7.10 -5.40 -2.68
N TYR A 259 7.86 -4.70 -1.86
CA TYR A 259 9.29 -4.46 -2.08
C TYR A 259 10.10 -4.99 -0.91
N ASP A 260 11.03 -5.90 -1.19
CA ASP A 260 11.92 -6.49 -0.19
C ASP A 260 13.36 -6.05 -0.46
N PHE A 261 13.76 -4.99 0.23
CA PHE A 261 15.13 -4.49 0.30
C PHE A 261 15.83 -4.93 1.59
N SER A 262 15.27 -5.89 2.34
CA SER A 262 15.84 -6.32 3.61
C SER A 262 17.30 -6.77 3.45
N ASN A 263 18.15 -6.45 4.43
CA ASN A 263 19.58 -6.76 4.41
C ASN A 263 20.37 -6.15 3.23
N ALA A 264 19.77 -5.27 2.42
CA ALA A 264 20.49 -4.63 1.33
C ALA A 264 21.56 -3.67 1.87
N ARG A 265 22.66 -3.55 1.13
CA ARG A 265 23.70 -2.55 1.40
C ARG A 265 23.76 -1.56 0.25
N PHE A 266 23.16 -0.39 0.43
CA PHE A 266 23.21 0.70 -0.54
C PHE A 266 24.52 1.48 -0.40
N PHE A 267 25.44 1.26 -1.33
CA PHE A 267 26.73 1.95 -1.44
C PHE A 267 26.72 3.16 -2.39
N TYR A 268 25.53 3.65 -2.66
CA TYR A 268 25.21 4.75 -3.54
C TYR A 268 23.94 5.45 -3.02
N PRO A 269 23.71 6.72 -3.39
CA PRO A 269 22.53 7.45 -2.93
C PRO A 269 21.22 6.77 -3.34
N VAL A 270 20.25 6.73 -2.43
CA VAL A 270 18.91 6.18 -2.68
C VAL A 270 17.90 7.32 -2.74
N ASN A 271 17.07 7.34 -3.78
CA ASN A 271 16.08 8.39 -3.97
C ASN A 271 14.71 7.82 -4.35
N PHE A 272 13.83 7.72 -3.36
CA PHE A 272 12.40 7.43 -3.49
C PHE A 272 11.53 8.67 -3.22
N ALA A 273 12.06 9.88 -3.43
CA ALA A 273 11.26 11.09 -3.35
C ALA A 273 10.06 11.03 -4.31
N ASN A 274 8.91 11.52 -3.84
CA ASN A 274 7.63 11.50 -4.58
C ASN A 274 7.17 10.10 -5.02
N SER A 275 7.54 9.05 -4.28
CA SER A 275 7.13 7.66 -4.59
C SER A 275 5.89 7.25 -3.80
N TYR A 276 5.00 6.48 -4.45
CA TYR A 276 3.78 5.97 -3.82
C TYR A 276 3.87 4.46 -3.65
N PHE A 277 4.01 3.97 -2.43
CA PHE A 277 4.04 2.56 -2.06
C PHE A 277 2.67 2.15 -1.49
N SER A 278 1.87 1.44 -2.29
CA SER A 278 0.52 0.98 -1.92
C SER A 278 0.49 -0.42 -1.28
N ALA A 279 1.63 -1.10 -1.24
CA ALA A 279 1.81 -2.41 -0.63
C ALA A 279 3.02 -2.37 0.35
N SER A 280 3.40 -3.51 0.93
CA SER A 280 4.40 -3.52 2.00
C SER A 280 5.79 -3.22 1.45
N SER A 281 6.60 -2.49 2.22
CA SER A 281 8.00 -2.18 1.89
C SER A 281 8.89 -2.56 3.06
N ASP A 282 9.79 -3.51 2.83
CA ASP A 282 10.72 -4.04 3.82
C ASP A 282 12.13 -3.51 3.55
N PHE A 283 12.61 -2.67 4.46
CA PHE A 283 13.97 -2.15 4.55
C PHE A 283 14.65 -2.63 5.85
N SER A 284 14.16 -3.69 6.48
CA SER A 284 14.74 -4.23 7.71
C SER A 284 16.21 -4.63 7.49
N GLN A 285 17.07 -4.31 8.47
CA GLN A 285 18.52 -4.58 8.43
C GLN A 285 19.25 -3.96 7.22
N THR A 286 18.64 -2.98 6.55
CA THR A 286 19.25 -2.30 5.41
C THR A 286 20.32 -1.32 5.88
N ILE A 287 21.45 -1.26 5.16
CA ILE A 287 22.51 -0.30 5.41
C ILE A 287 22.58 0.72 4.26
N PHE A 288 22.21 1.96 4.55
CA PHE A 288 22.37 3.11 3.65
C PHE A 288 23.70 3.80 3.96
N THR A 289 24.71 3.54 3.14
CA THR A 289 26.05 4.12 3.34
C THR A 289 26.22 5.51 2.71
N GLN A 290 25.18 5.99 2.03
CA GLN A 290 25.09 7.28 1.35
C GLN A 290 23.71 7.89 1.64
N ASP A 291 23.45 9.10 1.17
CA ASP A 291 22.18 9.80 1.40
C ASP A 291 20.96 8.95 0.98
N ALA A 292 19.91 9.00 1.78
CA ALA A 292 18.66 8.29 1.54
C ALA A 292 17.46 9.25 1.58
N GLY A 293 16.82 9.45 0.42
CA GLY A 293 15.71 10.39 0.26
C GLY A 293 14.37 9.71 0.04
N PHE A 294 13.40 10.04 0.87
CA PHE A 294 11.99 9.62 0.81
C PHE A 294 11.03 10.83 0.81
N PHE A 295 11.55 12.03 0.54
CA PHE A 295 10.80 13.29 0.55
C PHE A 295 9.45 13.17 -0.17
N ASN A 296 8.38 13.62 0.48
CA ASN A 296 7.02 13.64 -0.09
C ASN A 296 6.59 12.28 -0.67
N SER A 297 7.03 11.17 -0.08
CA SER A 297 6.58 9.82 -0.44
C SER A 297 5.37 9.40 0.39
N ARG A 298 4.70 8.32 -0.03
CA ARG A 298 3.57 7.75 0.71
C ARG A 298 3.68 6.23 0.80
N PHE A 299 3.61 5.70 2.01
CA PHE A 299 3.53 4.28 2.31
C PHE A 299 2.17 3.96 2.90
N THR A 300 1.30 3.28 2.15
CA THR A 300 -0.08 3.00 2.60
C THR A 300 -0.20 1.70 3.38
N GLN A 301 0.82 0.85 3.38
CA GLN A 301 0.92 -0.35 4.20
C GLN A 301 2.13 -0.24 5.16
N ASN A 302 2.67 -1.37 5.60
CA ASN A 302 3.83 -1.42 6.48
C ASN A 302 5.10 -0.94 5.74
N ALA A 303 5.80 0.03 6.34
CA ALA A 303 7.15 0.42 5.96
C ALA A 303 8.10 0.00 7.10
N ASP A 304 8.84 -1.08 6.90
CA ASP A 304 9.70 -1.67 7.93
C ASP A 304 11.15 -1.20 7.75
N PHE A 305 11.69 -0.49 8.73
CA PHE A 305 13.09 -0.07 8.83
C PHE A 305 13.77 -0.67 10.08
N LEU A 306 13.22 -1.76 10.63
CA LEU A 306 13.76 -2.45 11.79
C LEU A 306 15.25 -2.75 11.63
N ASN A 307 16.09 -2.34 12.58
CA ASN A 307 17.55 -2.53 12.52
C ASN A 307 18.23 -1.91 11.28
N ALA A 308 17.59 -1.00 10.56
CA ALA A 308 18.23 -0.28 9.47
C ALA A 308 19.31 0.68 9.99
N ARG A 309 20.32 0.97 9.16
CA ARG A 309 21.39 1.92 9.48
C ARG A 309 21.55 2.95 8.36
N PHE A 310 21.35 4.22 8.70
CA PHE A 310 21.61 5.35 7.84
C PHE A 310 22.89 6.03 8.30
N THR A 311 23.93 5.97 7.46
CA THR A 311 25.25 6.54 7.82
C THR A 311 25.43 7.99 7.37
N GLN A 312 24.57 8.45 6.46
CA GLN A 312 24.56 9.80 5.90
C GLN A 312 23.17 10.43 6.08
N HIS A 313 22.92 11.59 5.48
CA HIS A 313 21.68 12.34 5.68
C HIS A 313 20.48 11.54 5.19
N THR A 314 19.41 11.52 6.00
CA THR A 314 18.16 10.86 5.63
C THR A 314 17.01 11.86 5.63
N ASN A 315 16.21 11.85 4.56
CA ASN A 315 15.13 12.80 4.37
C ASN A 315 13.78 12.08 4.22
N PHE A 316 12.98 12.11 5.29
CA PHE A 316 11.57 11.69 5.34
C PHE A 316 10.60 12.88 5.37
N ARG A 317 11.07 14.10 5.06
CA ARG A 317 10.24 15.30 5.13
C ARG A 317 9.00 15.15 4.25
N ALA A 318 7.85 15.53 4.80
CA ALA A 318 6.54 15.43 4.14
C ALA A 318 6.15 13.99 3.71
N THR A 319 6.80 12.96 4.25
CA THR A 319 6.39 11.58 3.99
C THR A 319 5.11 11.23 4.77
N THR A 320 4.23 10.43 4.17
CA THR A 320 3.09 9.84 4.89
C THR A 320 3.30 8.34 5.06
N PHE A 321 3.37 7.88 6.30
CA PHE A 321 3.41 6.46 6.65
C PHE A 321 2.07 5.99 7.21
N ASN A 322 1.60 4.83 6.77
CA ASN A 322 0.48 4.18 7.44
C ASN A 322 0.93 3.50 8.73
N ILE A 323 1.79 2.49 8.62
CA ILE A 323 2.51 1.88 9.74
C ILE A 323 3.99 1.99 9.43
N ALA A 324 4.79 2.48 10.38
CA ALA A 324 6.23 2.57 10.23
C ALA A 324 6.95 1.98 11.44
N ASN A 325 7.99 1.19 11.17
CA ASN A 325 8.81 0.59 12.21
C ASN A 325 10.28 0.98 12.02
N PHE A 326 10.74 1.95 12.82
CA PHE A 326 12.13 2.37 12.95
C PHE A 326 12.77 1.85 14.25
N SER A 327 12.24 0.75 14.80
CA SER A 327 12.83 0.20 16.01
C SER A 327 14.24 -0.29 15.75
N TRP A 328 15.16 -0.06 16.69
CA TRP A 328 16.59 -0.39 16.55
C TRP A 328 17.29 0.26 15.34
N THR A 329 16.67 1.26 14.70
CA THR A 329 17.30 1.99 13.60
C THR A 329 18.38 2.92 14.12
N THR A 330 19.51 3.01 13.42
CA THR A 330 20.57 3.98 13.73
C THR A 330 20.69 5.02 12.63
N PHE A 331 20.62 6.30 13.00
CA PHE A 331 20.88 7.46 12.16
C PHE A 331 22.19 8.12 12.63
N THR A 332 23.23 8.01 11.80
CA THR A 332 24.59 8.51 12.12
C THR A 332 24.77 10.01 11.83
N GLN A 333 23.96 10.53 10.91
CA GLN A 333 23.90 11.94 10.51
C GLN A 333 22.47 12.43 10.68
N LYS A 334 22.21 13.68 10.29
CA LYS A 334 20.87 14.28 10.45
C LYS A 334 19.75 13.48 9.80
N ALA A 335 18.65 13.32 10.54
CA ALA A 335 17.42 12.70 10.07
C ALA A 335 16.27 13.72 10.06
N ASP A 336 15.72 14.01 8.89
CA ASP A 336 14.64 15.00 8.70
C ASP A 336 13.28 14.29 8.58
N PHE A 337 12.45 14.43 9.62
CA PHE A 337 11.06 13.96 9.68
C PHE A 337 10.06 15.13 9.69
N ARG A 338 10.46 16.34 9.29
CA ARG A 338 9.56 17.49 9.33
C ARG A 338 8.31 17.28 8.51
N ASN A 339 7.16 17.70 9.04
CA ASN A 339 5.86 17.55 8.37
C ASN A 339 5.51 16.09 7.99
N THR A 340 6.15 15.09 8.61
CA THR A 340 5.81 13.67 8.39
C THR A 340 4.48 13.35 9.04
N ILE A 341 3.66 12.53 8.40
CA ILE A 341 2.38 12.06 8.93
C ILE A 341 2.44 10.55 9.13
N PHE A 342 2.30 10.10 10.38
CA PHE A 342 2.10 8.70 10.74
C PHE A 342 0.61 8.47 10.99
N THR A 343 -0.09 7.81 10.07
CA THR A 343 -1.55 7.67 10.18
C THR A 343 -2.00 6.59 11.17
N ARG A 344 -1.14 5.60 11.44
CA ARG A 344 -1.30 4.60 12.51
C ARG A 344 0.00 4.52 13.32
N ARG A 345 0.35 3.33 13.82
CA ARG A 345 1.49 3.11 14.72
C ARG A 345 2.82 3.54 14.09
N ALA A 346 3.62 4.26 14.87
CA ALA A 346 5.00 4.60 14.56
C ALA A 346 5.92 4.08 15.67
N GLY A 347 6.78 3.11 15.37
CA GLY A 347 7.74 2.56 16.31
C GLY A 347 9.13 3.15 16.11
N PHE A 348 9.73 3.69 17.15
CA PHE A 348 11.11 4.19 17.24
C PHE A 348 11.84 3.61 18.46
N SER A 349 11.31 2.52 19.02
CA SER A 349 11.88 1.92 20.23
C SER A 349 13.34 1.50 19.99
N ASN A 350 14.23 1.79 20.93
CA ASN A 350 15.68 1.54 20.80
C ASN A 350 16.34 2.20 19.57
N ALA A 351 15.70 3.18 18.93
CA ALA A 351 16.33 3.93 17.84
C ALA A 351 17.43 4.86 18.38
N THR A 352 18.51 5.02 17.61
CA THR A 352 19.65 5.89 17.97
C THR A 352 19.85 6.97 16.93
N PHE A 353 19.82 8.23 17.36
CA PHE A 353 20.07 9.42 16.55
C PHE A 353 21.33 10.11 17.08
N THR A 354 22.47 9.89 16.42
CA THR A 354 23.79 10.34 16.93
C THR A 354 24.06 11.82 16.66
N GLU A 355 23.33 12.44 15.74
CA GLU A 355 23.33 13.88 15.50
C GLU A 355 21.93 14.48 15.73
N GLY A 356 21.54 15.50 14.96
CA GLY A 356 20.23 16.14 15.07
C GLY A 356 19.12 15.35 14.34
N THR A 357 17.99 15.14 15.00
CA THR A 357 16.74 14.72 14.37
C THR A 357 15.69 15.82 14.44
N ASP A 358 14.88 15.94 13.40
CA ASP A 358 13.87 17.00 13.31
C ASP A 358 12.50 16.41 12.97
N PHE A 359 11.62 16.37 13.98
CA PHE A 359 10.21 16.00 13.90
C PHE A 359 9.28 17.23 13.90
N SER A 360 9.79 18.43 13.58
CA SER A 360 8.99 19.64 13.62
C SER A 360 7.76 19.53 12.72
N LYS A 361 6.59 19.86 13.29
CA LYS A 361 5.29 19.78 12.63
C LYS A 361 4.92 18.37 12.15
N ALA A 362 5.59 17.32 12.64
CA ALA A 362 5.18 15.96 12.39
C ALA A 362 3.87 15.65 13.13
N LYS A 363 3.09 14.72 12.58
CA LYS A 363 1.82 14.30 13.14
C LYS A 363 1.76 12.80 13.32
N PHE A 364 1.53 12.37 14.57
CA PHE A 364 1.35 10.98 14.96
C PHE A 364 -0.12 10.73 15.27
N ASN A 365 -0.88 10.25 14.27
CA ASN A 365 -2.31 9.95 14.41
C ASN A 365 -2.57 8.61 15.13
N GLY A 366 -1.58 7.72 15.19
CA GLY A 366 -1.59 6.49 15.99
C GLY A 366 -0.56 6.54 17.11
N ASP A 367 -0.44 5.44 17.88
CA ASP A 367 0.52 5.37 18.98
C ASP A 367 1.96 5.56 18.46
N ALA A 368 2.73 6.40 19.16
CA ALA A 368 4.13 6.67 18.91
C ALA A 368 4.98 6.13 20.06
N ASP A 369 5.95 5.28 19.75
CA ASP A 369 6.78 4.60 20.74
C ASP A 369 8.26 4.92 20.54
N PHE A 370 8.82 5.77 21.40
CA PHE A 370 10.24 6.13 21.47
C PHE A 370 10.94 5.50 22.68
N SER A 371 10.39 4.41 23.23
CA SER A 371 10.94 3.78 24.43
C SER A 371 12.38 3.33 24.21
N ASP A 372 13.26 3.63 25.17
CA ASP A 372 14.70 3.35 25.13
C ASP A 372 15.43 3.97 23.92
N ALA A 373 14.83 4.96 23.22
CA ALA A 373 15.50 5.69 22.15
C ALA A 373 16.56 6.65 22.70
N ILE A 374 17.58 6.94 21.88
CA ILE A 374 18.69 7.84 22.21
C ILE A 374 18.74 8.97 21.18
N PHE A 375 18.72 10.20 21.66
CA PHE A 375 18.75 11.42 20.85
C PHE A 375 19.89 12.33 21.26
N GLN A 376 20.80 12.66 20.34
CA GLN A 376 21.81 13.68 20.59
C GLN A 376 21.22 15.09 20.57
N ASN A 377 20.52 15.49 19.51
CA ASN A 377 19.65 16.66 19.54
C ASN A 377 18.33 16.30 18.86
N ALA A 378 17.20 16.76 19.41
CA ALA A 378 15.90 16.45 18.84
C ALA A 378 14.97 17.68 18.84
N ASP A 379 14.37 17.96 17.69
CA ASP A 379 13.35 18.98 17.57
C ASP A 379 11.97 18.35 17.36
N PHE A 380 11.03 18.64 18.25
CA PHE A 380 9.63 18.28 18.20
C PHE A 380 8.74 19.55 18.20
N LEU A 381 9.26 20.66 17.65
CA LEU A 381 8.55 21.92 17.51
C LEU A 381 7.18 21.71 16.84
N GLU A 382 6.11 22.16 17.50
CA GLU A 382 4.73 22.06 16.98
C GLU A 382 4.32 20.62 16.59
N VAL A 383 4.94 19.59 17.18
CA VAL A 383 4.56 18.19 16.92
C VAL A 383 3.18 17.90 17.51
N ILE A 384 2.41 17.02 16.86
CA ILE A 384 1.10 16.58 17.36
C ILE A 384 1.08 15.07 17.53
N PHE A 385 0.79 14.61 18.75
CA PHE A 385 0.50 13.22 19.09
C PHE A 385 -1.00 13.07 19.40
N ASP A 386 -1.78 12.51 18.45
CA ASP A 386 -3.24 12.32 18.63
C ASP A 386 -3.57 11.11 19.51
N GLN A 387 -2.66 10.14 19.61
CA GLN A 387 -2.75 8.96 20.48
C GLN A 387 -1.61 8.95 21.52
N ASN A 388 -1.32 7.80 22.13
CA ASN A 388 -0.31 7.76 23.20
C ASN A 388 1.09 8.02 22.63
N ALA A 389 1.87 8.81 23.35
CA ALA A 389 3.27 9.06 23.06
C ALA A 389 4.14 8.51 24.19
N GLY A 390 4.91 7.46 23.89
CA GLY A 390 5.82 6.81 24.83
C GLY A 390 7.25 7.28 24.65
N PHE A 391 7.86 7.79 25.72
CA PHE A 391 9.27 8.15 25.87
C PHE A 391 9.87 7.45 27.10
N LEU A 392 9.41 6.23 27.39
CA LEU A 392 9.85 5.45 28.53
C LEU A 392 11.35 5.17 28.41
N LYS A 393 12.15 5.55 29.41
CA LYS A 393 13.62 5.37 29.41
C LYS A 393 14.35 6.01 28.22
N THR A 394 13.72 6.96 27.52
CA THR A 394 14.38 7.69 26.43
C THR A 394 15.52 8.54 26.99
N SER A 395 16.64 8.59 26.28
CA SER A 395 17.80 9.42 26.63
C SER A 395 17.97 10.55 25.61
N PHE A 396 17.81 11.79 26.06
CA PHE A 396 18.17 13.00 25.33
C PHE A 396 19.53 13.46 25.85
N THR A 397 20.60 13.20 25.10
CA THR A 397 21.99 13.48 25.53
C THR A 397 22.44 14.92 25.22
N GLY A 398 21.73 15.62 24.34
CA GLY A 398 21.85 17.07 24.13
C GLY A 398 20.50 17.76 24.23
N ARG A 399 20.27 18.80 23.40
CA ARG A 399 19.07 19.64 23.52
C ARG A 399 17.85 18.97 22.92
N VAL A 400 16.71 19.11 23.60
CA VAL A 400 15.40 18.73 23.06
C VAL A 400 14.41 19.89 23.13
N SER A 401 13.73 20.14 22.02
CA SER A 401 12.62 21.08 21.93
C SER A 401 11.33 20.30 21.75
N LEU A 402 10.37 20.50 22.65
CA LEU A 402 8.96 20.15 22.52
C LEU A 402 8.11 21.42 22.54
N PHE A 403 8.67 22.54 22.05
CA PHE A 403 8.00 23.82 22.01
C PHE A 403 6.67 23.69 21.26
N ASN A 404 5.58 24.12 21.91
CA ASN A 404 4.22 24.06 21.35
C ASN A 404 3.79 22.65 20.88
N ALA A 405 4.39 21.58 21.44
CA ALA A 405 3.96 20.21 21.18
C ALA A 405 2.57 19.95 21.76
N THR A 406 1.73 19.18 21.08
CA THR A 406 0.40 18.79 21.56
C THR A 406 0.31 17.28 21.77
N PHE A 407 -0.02 16.87 22.99
CA PHE A 407 -0.29 15.50 23.39
C PHE A 407 -1.77 15.32 23.70
N THR A 408 -2.51 14.69 22.80
CA THR A 408 -3.96 14.51 22.92
C THR A 408 -4.34 13.35 23.84
N GLN A 409 -3.53 12.28 23.89
CA GLN A 409 -3.64 11.21 24.88
C GLN A 409 -2.45 11.25 25.85
N ASN A 410 -2.08 10.10 26.43
CA ASN A 410 -1.05 10.05 27.46
C ASN A 410 0.34 10.30 26.88
N ALA A 411 1.12 11.14 27.56
CA ALA A 411 2.54 11.36 27.32
C ALA A 411 3.34 10.74 28.47
N ASN A 412 4.15 9.73 28.16
CA ASN A 412 4.87 8.94 29.15
C ASN A 412 6.39 9.16 29.04
N PHE A 413 6.96 9.95 29.94
CA PHE A 413 8.39 10.21 30.08
C PHE A 413 9.00 9.52 31.30
N VAL A 414 8.40 8.43 31.77
CA VAL A 414 8.90 7.72 32.96
C VAL A 414 10.34 7.23 32.69
N TRP A 415 11.25 7.45 33.63
CA TRP A 415 12.69 7.14 33.49
C TRP A 415 13.41 7.87 32.34
N ALA A 416 12.77 8.85 31.68
CA ALA A 416 13.44 9.62 30.63
C ALA A 416 14.57 10.48 31.23
N THR A 417 15.68 10.61 30.51
CA THR A 417 16.83 11.41 30.93
C THR A 417 17.07 12.54 29.93
N PHE A 418 17.17 13.76 30.45
CA PHE A 418 17.40 14.99 29.69
C PHE A 418 18.73 15.59 30.17
N THR A 419 19.78 15.41 29.38
CA THR A 419 21.14 15.85 29.72
C THR A 419 21.39 17.29 29.34
N GLY A 420 20.94 17.70 28.14
CA GLY A 420 20.90 19.10 27.74
C GLY A 420 19.58 19.78 28.10
N ASP A 421 19.42 21.00 27.62
CA ASP A 421 18.21 21.81 27.82
C ASP A 421 16.99 21.12 27.21
N ALA A 422 15.89 21.07 27.98
CA ALA A 422 14.62 20.48 27.60
C ALA A 422 13.51 21.56 27.62
N ASP A 423 13.09 21.98 26.43
CA ASP A 423 12.07 23.01 26.25
C ASP A 423 10.69 22.37 26.04
N PHE A 424 9.83 22.42 27.06
CA PHE A 424 8.40 22.08 26.99
C PHE A 424 7.52 23.32 26.94
N SER A 425 8.08 24.50 26.66
CA SER A 425 7.31 25.73 26.71
C SER A 425 6.20 25.73 25.66
N LYS A 426 5.03 26.25 26.04
CA LYS A 426 3.76 26.15 25.29
C LYS A 426 3.26 24.72 24.99
N ALA A 427 3.90 23.65 25.47
CA ALA A 427 3.41 22.30 25.24
C ALA A 427 2.04 22.08 25.89
N LYS A 428 1.15 21.34 25.23
CA LYS A 428 -0.21 21.05 25.68
C LYS A 428 -0.39 19.56 25.96
N PHE A 429 -0.66 19.22 27.21
CA PHE A 429 -0.97 17.87 27.66
C PHE A 429 -2.47 17.75 27.98
N ILE A 430 -3.23 17.11 27.09
CA ILE A 430 -4.70 17.01 27.21
C ILE A 430 -5.13 15.89 28.16
N ARG A 431 -4.38 14.77 28.17
CA ARG A 431 -4.55 13.68 29.15
C ARG A 431 -3.37 13.69 30.12
N ASN A 432 -2.83 12.53 30.44
CA ASN A 432 -1.83 12.40 31.50
C ASN A 432 -0.43 12.72 30.97
N ALA A 433 0.31 13.58 31.69
CA ALA A 433 1.72 13.82 31.49
C ALA A 433 2.50 13.18 32.65
N ASN A 434 3.28 12.14 32.37
CA ASN A 434 3.95 11.36 33.39
C ASN A 434 5.48 11.49 33.26
N PHE A 435 6.11 12.14 34.23
CA PHE A 435 7.56 12.36 34.35
C PHE A 435 8.17 11.59 35.53
N VAL A 436 7.49 10.54 36.01
CA VAL A 436 7.94 9.80 37.19
C VAL A 436 9.32 9.18 36.97
N TRP A 437 10.25 9.39 37.91
CA TRP A 437 11.65 8.99 37.78
C TRP A 437 12.42 9.62 36.60
N ALA A 438 11.87 10.63 35.93
CA ALA A 438 12.62 11.38 34.92
C ALA A 438 13.78 12.15 35.58
N THR A 439 14.85 12.39 34.81
CA THR A 439 16.02 13.14 35.28
C THR A 439 16.29 14.29 34.31
N PHE A 440 16.34 15.51 34.84
CA PHE A 440 16.69 16.73 34.13
C PHE A 440 18.01 17.27 34.68
N THR A 441 19.00 17.31 33.80
CA THR A 441 20.38 17.72 34.12
C THR A 441 20.67 19.12 33.60
N GLY A 442 20.16 19.46 32.41
CA GLY A 442 20.09 20.84 31.93
C GLY A 442 18.78 21.55 32.33
N ASP A 443 18.58 22.74 31.77
CA ASP A 443 17.38 23.55 32.05
C ASP A 443 16.11 22.83 31.58
N ALA A 444 15.07 22.83 32.43
CA ALA A 444 13.76 22.28 32.09
C ALA A 444 12.71 23.40 32.09
N ASP A 445 12.28 23.80 30.88
CA ASP A 445 11.35 24.92 30.69
C ASP A 445 9.93 24.42 30.42
N PHE A 446 9.00 24.71 31.34
CA PHE A 446 7.57 24.43 31.23
C PHE A 446 6.74 25.72 31.13
N SER A 447 7.35 26.88 30.87
CA SER A 447 6.63 28.15 30.77
C SER A 447 5.56 28.10 29.66
N LYS A 448 4.37 28.64 29.93
CA LYS A 448 3.18 28.52 29.04
C LYS A 448 2.71 27.09 28.74
N ALA A 449 3.30 26.04 29.32
CA ALA A 449 2.78 24.68 29.15
C ALA A 449 1.38 24.57 29.77
N LYS A 450 0.47 23.85 29.12
CA LYS A 450 -0.92 23.63 29.55
C LYS A 450 -1.12 22.17 29.94
N PHE A 451 -1.46 21.90 31.20
CA PHE A 451 -1.81 20.56 31.72
C PHE A 451 -3.31 20.49 32.01
N ILE A 452 -4.06 19.65 31.27
CA ILE A 452 -5.52 19.58 31.36
C ILE A 452 -6.01 18.54 32.37
N ARG A 453 -5.27 17.43 32.49
CA ARG A 453 -5.51 16.32 33.43
C ARG A 453 -4.25 16.09 34.25
N ASN A 454 -3.90 14.84 34.55
CA ASN A 454 -2.82 14.49 35.45
C ASN A 454 -1.44 15.02 34.98
N ALA A 455 -0.69 15.60 35.91
CA ALA A 455 0.70 15.98 35.74
C ALA A 455 1.52 15.41 36.91
N ASN A 456 2.34 14.40 36.62
CA ASN A 456 3.03 13.62 37.65
C ASN A 456 4.55 13.75 37.51
N PHE A 457 5.16 14.47 38.44
CA PHE A 457 6.60 14.67 38.62
C PHE A 457 7.14 13.91 39.85
N ALA A 458 6.44 12.85 40.28
CA ALA A 458 6.89 12.11 41.46
C ALA A 458 8.26 11.48 41.20
N ARG A 459 9.18 11.65 42.15
CA ARG A 459 10.55 11.12 42.05
C ARG A 459 11.37 11.64 40.86
N THR A 460 10.91 12.69 40.17
CA THR A 460 11.72 13.39 39.17
C THR A 460 12.95 14.02 39.83
N THR A 461 14.07 14.10 39.12
CA THR A 461 15.29 14.77 39.60
C THR A 461 15.57 15.97 38.72
N PHE A 462 15.80 17.14 39.32
CA PHE A 462 16.15 18.40 38.67
C PHE A 462 17.49 18.91 39.21
N THR A 463 18.49 18.98 38.34
CA THR A 463 19.83 19.51 38.70
C THR A 463 19.86 21.03 38.67
N GLU A 464 19.07 21.64 37.79
CA GLU A 464 18.79 23.08 37.72
C GLU A 464 17.36 23.38 38.15
N LYS A 465 17.05 24.66 38.45
CA LYS A 465 15.69 25.05 38.87
C LYS A 465 14.68 24.86 37.73
N PRO A 466 13.61 24.06 37.89
CA PRO A 466 12.57 23.93 36.85
C PRO A 466 11.84 25.26 36.65
N ILE A 467 11.57 25.62 35.39
CA ILE A 467 11.03 26.92 35.01
C ILE A 467 9.55 26.79 34.68
N PHE A 468 8.67 27.26 35.55
CA PHE A 468 7.22 27.32 35.28
C PHE A 468 6.73 28.71 34.87
N GLU A 469 7.58 29.74 34.98
CA GLU A 469 7.30 31.08 34.50
C GLU A 469 8.53 31.77 33.93
N ARG A 470 8.32 32.59 32.89
CA ARG A 470 9.36 33.49 32.35
C ARG A 470 8.80 34.88 32.14
N ALA A 471 9.55 35.90 32.53
CA ALA A 471 9.28 37.28 32.15
C ALA A 471 9.71 37.50 30.69
N LEU A 472 8.80 38.05 29.88
CA LEU A 472 9.05 38.42 28.49
C LEU A 472 8.60 39.88 28.29
N GLY A 473 9.52 40.81 28.53
CA GLY A 473 9.18 42.23 28.67
C GLY A 473 8.24 42.46 29.86
N ASP A 474 7.13 43.16 29.63
CA ASP A 474 6.12 43.45 30.66
C ASP A 474 5.15 42.28 30.92
N LYS A 475 5.21 41.21 30.11
CA LYS A 475 4.33 40.03 30.24
C LYS A 475 5.03 38.91 31.00
N THR A 476 4.29 38.17 31.82
CA THR A 476 4.77 36.93 32.46
C THR A 476 4.12 35.73 31.77
N CYS A 477 4.95 34.84 31.24
CA CYS A 477 4.57 33.62 30.55
C CYS A 477 4.52 32.47 31.56
N LYS A 478 3.33 32.11 32.06
CA LYS A 478 3.14 31.11 33.12
C LYS A 478 2.64 29.77 32.61
N ALA A 479 3.09 28.68 33.21
CA ALA A 479 2.49 27.36 33.06
C ALA A 479 1.06 27.37 33.60
N ARG A 480 0.16 26.59 32.98
CA ARG A 480 -1.27 26.60 33.28
C ARG A 480 -1.76 25.19 33.61
N PHE A 481 -2.43 25.05 34.75
CA PHE A 481 -2.99 23.79 35.23
C PHE A 481 -4.51 23.89 35.29
N SER A 482 -5.20 22.94 34.68
CA SER A 482 -6.66 22.96 34.56
C SER A 482 -7.35 22.69 35.89
N CYS A 483 -8.40 23.45 36.20
CA CYS A 483 -9.29 23.17 37.32
C CYS A 483 -10.26 21.99 37.06
N LYS A 484 -10.26 21.39 35.86
CA LYS A 484 -11.03 20.16 35.54
C LYS A 484 -10.29 18.87 35.91
N ALA A 485 -9.01 18.95 36.28
CA ALA A 485 -8.28 17.80 36.80
C ALA A 485 -8.76 17.47 38.22
N ASP A 486 -8.59 16.22 38.66
CA ASP A 486 -8.66 15.92 40.09
C ASP A 486 -7.44 16.57 40.78
N PRO A 487 -7.59 17.35 41.86
CA PRO A 487 -6.44 17.89 42.58
C PRO A 487 -5.39 16.84 42.97
N GLU A 488 -5.80 15.60 43.25
CA GLU A 488 -4.89 14.51 43.61
C GLU A 488 -4.07 13.99 42.41
N ASP A 489 -4.50 14.28 41.19
CA ASP A 489 -3.77 13.92 39.97
C ASP A 489 -2.51 14.78 39.77
N TYR A 490 -2.37 15.91 40.48
CA TYR A 490 -1.16 16.73 40.43
C TYR A 490 -0.16 16.28 41.50
N ASN A 491 1.01 15.82 41.06
CA ASN A 491 2.05 15.33 41.97
C ASN A 491 3.40 15.97 41.67
N PHE A 492 3.83 16.89 42.53
CA PHE A 492 5.09 17.62 42.41
C PHE A 492 6.16 17.15 43.41
N LYS A 493 5.97 15.96 44.02
CA LYS A 493 6.92 15.39 44.99
C LYS A 493 8.13 14.79 44.28
N VAL A 494 9.09 15.66 43.93
CA VAL A 494 10.37 15.28 43.31
C VAL A 494 11.19 14.31 44.19
N SER A 495 12.26 13.75 43.63
CA SER A 495 13.17 12.86 44.34
C SER A 495 13.79 13.56 45.55
N HIS A 496 13.96 12.82 46.65
CA HIS A 496 14.67 13.29 47.85
C HIS A 496 16.12 13.71 47.59
N ASN A 497 16.74 13.18 46.52
CA ASN A 497 18.09 13.52 46.11
C ASN A 497 18.14 14.62 45.03
N SER A 498 16.99 15.20 44.66
CA SER A 498 16.92 16.29 43.70
C SER A 498 17.48 17.58 44.33
N PRO A 499 18.52 18.21 43.75
CA PRO A 499 19.02 19.50 44.22
C PRO A 499 17.94 20.58 44.28
N TYR A 500 17.09 20.63 43.26
CA TYR A 500 15.94 21.53 43.22
C TYR A 500 14.63 20.80 43.45
N LYS A 501 13.73 21.45 44.21
CA LYS A 501 12.34 21.05 44.37
C LYS A 501 11.45 21.87 43.45
N ILE A 502 10.25 21.35 43.20
CA ILE A 502 9.17 22.16 42.66
C ILE A 502 8.51 22.82 43.87
N GLU A 503 8.78 24.11 44.08
CA GLU A 503 8.04 24.90 45.06
C GLU A 503 6.58 25.00 44.62
N THR A 504 5.64 24.88 45.57
CA THR A 504 4.21 24.80 45.27
C THR A 504 3.41 25.79 46.11
N LYS A 505 2.31 26.28 45.53
CA LYS A 505 1.31 27.11 46.21
C LYS A 505 -0.07 26.47 46.12
N GLU A 506 -0.92 26.78 47.08
CA GLU A 506 -2.34 26.47 47.01
C GLU A 506 -3.06 27.55 46.19
N GLN A 507 -3.93 27.12 45.26
CA GLN A 507 -4.92 27.96 44.61
C GLN A 507 -6.29 27.28 44.70
N GLU A 508 -7.34 28.06 44.88
CA GLU A 508 -8.70 27.55 45.01
C GLU A 508 -9.53 27.92 43.79
N HIS A 509 -10.33 26.98 43.32
CA HIS A 509 -11.33 27.20 42.29
C HIS A 509 -12.62 26.47 42.66
N ASN A 510 -13.74 27.19 42.76
CA ASN A 510 -15.06 26.66 43.15
C ASN A 510 -15.04 25.81 44.45
N GLY A 511 -14.29 26.25 45.47
CA GLY A 511 -14.20 25.54 46.76
C GLY A 511 -13.26 24.33 46.77
N ILE A 512 -12.64 24.00 45.63
CA ILE A 512 -11.66 22.92 45.50
C ILE A 512 -10.26 23.53 45.51
N LYS A 513 -9.41 23.03 46.41
CA LYS A 513 -8.01 23.45 46.51
C LYS A 513 -7.14 22.61 45.60
N PHE A 514 -6.27 23.28 44.85
CA PHE A 514 -5.24 22.68 44.03
C PHE A 514 -3.88 23.12 44.52
N VAL A 515 -2.94 22.18 44.57
CA VAL A 515 -1.53 22.47 44.79
C VAL A 515 -0.87 22.50 43.42
N ILE A 516 -0.32 23.65 43.01
CA ILE A 516 0.35 23.83 41.72
C ILE A 516 1.73 24.48 41.91
N PRO A 517 2.65 24.40 40.94
CA PRO A 517 3.96 25.03 41.05
C PRO A 517 3.87 26.54 41.30
N GLU A 518 4.81 27.08 42.08
CA GLU A 518 5.01 28.52 42.12
C GLU A 518 5.35 29.04 40.72
N GLY A 519 4.84 30.23 40.41
CA GLY A 519 4.88 30.80 39.05
C GLY A 519 3.85 30.23 38.06
N ALA A 520 3.18 29.12 38.37
CA ALA A 520 2.07 28.62 37.54
C ALA A 520 0.71 29.26 37.93
N GLU A 521 -0.32 29.01 37.13
CA GLU A 521 -1.70 29.45 37.40
C GLU A 521 -2.72 28.35 37.12
N LEU A 522 -3.83 28.37 37.87
CA LEU A 522 -5.03 27.60 37.52
C LEU A 522 -5.79 28.28 36.38
N PHE A 523 -6.45 27.49 35.54
CA PHE A 523 -7.40 28.00 34.56
C PHE A 523 -8.56 27.02 34.31
N ASP A 524 -9.70 27.55 33.87
CA ASP A 524 -10.77 26.74 33.31
C ASP A 524 -10.55 26.57 31.79
N PRO A 525 -10.39 25.35 31.27
CA PRO A 525 -10.23 25.10 29.84
C PRO A 525 -11.49 25.36 29.00
N ASP A 526 -12.67 25.45 29.63
CA ASP A 526 -13.96 25.74 28.97
C ASP A 526 -14.24 27.24 28.91
N GLU A 527 -13.54 28.06 29.70
CA GLU A 527 -13.64 29.52 29.62
C GLU A 527 -12.76 30.07 28.49
N PRO A 528 -13.30 30.96 27.63
CA PRO A 528 -12.49 31.61 26.61
C PRO A 528 -11.42 32.45 27.29
N SER A 529 -10.15 32.11 27.09
CA SER A 529 -9.08 32.86 27.72
C SER A 529 -8.93 34.22 27.03
N GLU A 530 -8.86 35.31 27.80
CA GLU A 530 -8.58 36.66 27.26
C GLU A 530 -7.19 36.74 26.59
N GLN A 531 -6.32 35.75 26.80
CA GLN A 531 -4.95 35.71 26.32
C GLN A 531 -4.71 34.91 25.02
N ASP A 532 -5.63 34.04 24.58
CA ASP A 532 -5.43 33.29 23.33
C ASP A 532 -5.69 34.17 22.07
N ASN A 533 -6.14 35.43 22.22
CA ASN A 533 -6.43 36.35 21.11
C ASN A 533 -5.25 37.24 20.65
N ASN A 534 -4.07 37.19 21.29
CA ASN A 534 -2.98 38.17 21.06
C ASN A 534 -1.61 37.58 20.69
N ASP A 535 -1.49 36.27 20.49
CA ASP A 535 -0.18 35.62 20.21
C ASP A 535 -0.06 35.06 18.76
N ASP A 536 -1.03 35.35 17.86
CA ASP A 536 -1.02 34.93 16.43
C ASP A 536 -0.58 36.05 15.46
N ASN A 537 0.54 36.73 15.73
CA ASN A 537 1.21 37.58 14.74
C ASN A 537 2.72 37.31 14.69
#